data_AF-A0A950QPR1-F1
#
_entry.id   AF-A0A950QPR1-F1
#
_cell.length_a   1.000
_cell.length_b   1.000
_cell.length_c   1.000
_cell.angle_alpha   90.00
_cell.angle_beta   90.00
_cell.angle_gamma   90.00
#
_symmetry.space_group_name_H-M   'P 1'
#
loop_
_entity.id
_entity.type
_entity.pdbx_description
1 polymer ?
#
loop_
_entity_poly.entity_id
_entity_poly.type
_entity_poly.pdbx_seq_one_letter_code
_entity_poly.pdbx_strand_id
1 'polypeptide(L)'
;QLWKFGLLGKDFYYRLWSCYPDGHQLWVTTSEPADANHPHFGRAAKVFNVIDSRQSYLQDVVTAGLRALGFEEQAGASVHFSYEMVALSPRTCLEMGIELSEDDKRRPYIEVSGRKGLGVKADDLIDKLIDTALTEVEDRHPDAPGEERRRVAEQIAVGALRYFMLKFTRNSVIAFDFHEALSFEGETGPYVQYATVRAGNILRKFVDRGGVLPEFNRVLNRDILLRCFESEDLWQLLLLASKSDSAVERAITSGEPAHVARYAFQLAQAFNNFYHEYPVITEQNENRRTALLWLTEYVRNQLLAILDVLGIEQPYYM
;
A
#
# COMPACT_ATOMS: atom_id res chain seq x y z
N GLN A 1 2.33 12.72 -25.55
CA GLN A 1 2.16 11.30 -25.92
C GLN A 1 3.21 10.81 -26.91
N LEU A 2 3.42 11.49 -28.05
CA LEU A 2 4.41 11.09 -29.07
C LEU A 2 5.83 10.84 -28.51
N TRP A 3 6.36 11.71 -27.64
CA TRP A 3 7.66 11.50 -26.99
C TRP A 3 7.71 10.20 -26.16
N LYS A 4 6.65 9.92 -25.38
CA LYS A 4 6.57 8.72 -24.52
C LYS A 4 6.69 7.44 -25.34
N PHE A 5 6.20 7.43 -26.58
CA PHE A 5 6.33 6.33 -27.54
C PHE A 5 7.57 6.45 -28.45
N GLY A 6 8.38 7.49 -28.31
CA GLY A 6 9.59 7.70 -29.13
C GLY A 6 9.32 8.15 -30.57
N LEU A 7 8.13 8.67 -30.87
CA LEU A 7 7.67 8.97 -32.23
C LEU A 7 8.15 10.33 -32.77
N LEU A 8 8.81 11.16 -31.95
CA LEU A 8 9.21 12.52 -32.34
C LEU A 8 10.57 12.59 -33.06
N GLY A 9 11.35 11.51 -33.05
CA GLY A 9 12.75 11.55 -33.50
C GLY A 9 13.64 12.52 -32.71
N LYS A 10 13.13 13.03 -31.58
CA LYS A 10 13.78 13.98 -30.66
C LYS A 10 13.62 13.45 -29.25
N ASP A 11 14.62 13.73 -28.42
CA ASP A 11 14.64 13.38 -27.01
C ASP A 11 15.07 14.58 -26.15
N PHE A 12 14.89 14.48 -24.85
CA PHE A 12 15.41 15.48 -23.91
C PHE A 12 16.89 15.22 -23.60
N TYR A 13 17.55 16.22 -23.03
CA TYR A 13 18.78 15.99 -22.29
C TYR A 13 18.46 15.65 -20.83
N TYR A 14 19.33 14.88 -20.19
CA TYR A 14 19.12 14.40 -18.83
C TYR A 14 20.35 14.64 -17.97
N ARG A 15 20.12 14.96 -16.71
CA ARG A 15 21.18 15.00 -15.69
C ARG A 15 20.75 14.24 -14.45
N LEU A 16 21.72 13.70 -13.73
CA LEU A 16 21.48 13.12 -12.42
C LEU A 16 20.98 14.23 -11.49
N TRP A 17 19.84 13.98 -10.83
CA TRP A 17 19.27 14.87 -9.84
C TRP A 17 19.65 14.45 -8.43
N SER A 18 19.44 13.16 -8.09
CA SER A 18 19.77 12.60 -6.78
C SER A 18 19.95 11.08 -6.85
N CYS A 19 20.49 10.49 -5.79
CA CYS A 19 20.49 9.04 -5.58
C CYS A 19 19.66 8.71 -4.34
N TYR A 20 18.77 7.73 -4.47
CA TYR A 20 18.04 7.15 -3.34
C TYR A 20 18.99 6.31 -2.46
N PRO A 21 18.63 6.03 -1.19
CA PRO A 21 19.45 5.23 -0.28
C PRO A 21 19.74 3.80 -0.76
N ASP A 22 18.86 3.22 -1.58
CA ASP A 22 19.02 1.90 -2.22
C ASP A 22 19.97 1.94 -3.44
N GLY A 23 20.53 3.11 -3.76
CA GLY A 23 21.40 3.33 -4.91
C GLY A 23 20.66 3.65 -6.20
N HIS A 24 19.32 3.67 -6.21
CA HIS A 24 18.56 4.04 -7.40
C HIS A 24 18.83 5.51 -7.77
N GLN A 25 19.15 5.75 -9.04
CA GLN A 25 19.48 7.08 -9.54
C GLN A 25 18.24 7.78 -10.08
N LEU A 26 17.94 8.96 -9.55
CA LEU A 26 16.87 9.84 -10.04
C LEU A 26 17.44 10.82 -11.06
N TRP A 27 16.87 10.82 -12.26
CA TRP A 27 17.26 11.69 -13.37
C TRP A 27 16.19 12.75 -13.62
N VAL A 28 16.63 13.93 -14.06
CA VAL A 28 15.74 15.05 -14.44
C VAL A 28 16.06 15.53 -15.85
N THR A 29 15.05 16.00 -16.58
CA THR A 29 15.23 16.63 -17.88
C THR A 29 15.94 17.99 -17.74
N THR A 30 16.73 18.35 -18.74
CA THR A 30 17.43 19.64 -18.81
C THR A 30 17.42 20.19 -20.23
N SER A 31 17.53 21.51 -20.36
CA SER A 31 17.61 22.21 -21.65
C SER A 31 19.02 22.20 -22.25
N GLU A 32 20.04 21.96 -21.42
CA GLU A 32 21.44 21.93 -21.83
C GLU A 32 21.91 20.49 -22.06
N PRO A 33 22.77 20.23 -23.06
CA PRO A 33 23.43 18.94 -23.20
C PRO A 33 24.13 18.56 -21.89
N ALA A 34 23.75 17.42 -21.33
CA ALA A 34 24.26 16.90 -20.07
C ALA A 34 24.80 15.48 -20.26
N ASP A 35 25.19 14.85 -19.16
CA ASP A 35 25.92 13.58 -19.10
C ASP A 35 25.39 12.53 -20.09
N ALA A 36 26.28 11.99 -20.93
CA ALA A 36 25.92 11.05 -22.00
C ALA A 36 25.55 9.64 -21.48
N ASN A 37 25.80 9.36 -20.19
CA ASN A 37 25.58 8.05 -19.56
C ASN A 37 24.23 7.94 -18.83
N HIS A 38 23.21 8.70 -19.24
CA HIS A 38 21.87 8.54 -18.69
C HIS A 38 21.17 7.26 -19.22
N PRO A 39 20.26 6.64 -18.44
CA PRO A 39 19.40 5.56 -18.93
C PRO A 39 18.53 6.01 -20.12
N HIS A 40 18.09 5.07 -20.95
CA HIS A 40 17.13 5.39 -22.00
C HIS A 40 15.74 5.70 -21.41
N PHE A 41 15.17 6.84 -21.79
CA PHE A 41 13.81 7.26 -21.44
C PHE A 41 12.90 7.29 -22.69
N GLY A 42 11.59 7.23 -22.48
CA GLY A 42 10.60 7.15 -23.57
C GLY A 42 10.53 5.77 -24.24
N ARG A 43 10.06 5.72 -25.50
CA ARG A 43 9.89 4.47 -26.29
C ARG A 43 9.10 3.36 -25.56
N ALA A 44 8.13 3.74 -24.75
CA ALA A 44 7.33 2.81 -23.98
C ALA A 44 6.48 1.91 -24.88
N ALA A 45 6.40 0.62 -24.55
CA ALA A 45 5.46 -0.30 -25.22
C ALA A 45 4.00 0.01 -24.84
N LYS A 46 3.77 0.53 -23.62
CA LYS A 46 2.46 0.91 -23.10
C LYS A 46 2.61 2.13 -22.20
N VAL A 47 1.66 3.05 -22.26
CA VAL A 47 1.68 4.29 -21.46
C VAL A 47 0.43 4.35 -20.61
N PHE A 48 0.60 4.40 -19.29
CA PHE A 48 -0.47 4.66 -18.35
C PHE A 48 -0.44 6.14 -17.93
N ASN A 49 -1.49 6.88 -18.25
CA ASN A 49 -1.69 8.25 -17.84
C ASN A 49 -2.61 8.25 -16.61
N VAL A 50 -2.04 8.38 -15.40
CA VAL A 50 -2.78 8.47 -14.14
C VAL A 50 -3.33 9.89 -13.98
N ILE A 51 -4.58 10.11 -14.38
CA ILE A 51 -5.17 11.45 -14.49
C ILE A 51 -6.64 11.40 -14.09
N ASP A 52 -7.09 12.41 -13.35
CA ASP A 52 -8.49 12.59 -12.94
C ASP A 52 -9.51 12.36 -14.07
N SER A 53 -10.62 11.69 -13.74
CA SER A 53 -11.69 11.31 -14.68
C SER A 53 -12.30 12.52 -15.41
N ARG A 54 -12.28 13.71 -14.83
CA ARG A 54 -12.76 14.95 -15.48
C ARG A 54 -11.96 15.32 -16.73
N GLN A 55 -10.76 14.77 -16.92
CA GLN A 55 -9.95 14.98 -18.12
C GLN A 55 -10.12 13.88 -19.18
N SER A 56 -11.10 12.98 -19.05
CA SER A 56 -11.31 11.86 -20.00
C SER A 56 -11.42 12.35 -21.45
N TYR A 57 -12.23 13.39 -21.71
CA TYR A 57 -12.36 13.93 -23.06
C TYR A 57 -11.02 14.43 -23.65
N LEU A 58 -10.19 15.09 -22.84
CA LEU A 58 -8.88 15.56 -23.30
C LEU A 58 -7.94 14.38 -23.59
N GLN A 59 -8.02 13.30 -22.82
CA GLN A 59 -7.27 12.07 -23.11
C GLN A 59 -7.76 11.38 -24.39
N ASP A 60 -9.07 11.39 -24.65
CA ASP A 60 -9.65 10.88 -25.90
C ASP A 60 -9.16 11.68 -27.11
N VAL A 61 -9.10 13.01 -26.99
CA VAL A 61 -8.53 13.89 -28.04
C VAL A 61 -7.06 13.56 -28.31
N VAL A 62 -6.24 13.35 -27.27
CA VAL A 62 -4.83 12.95 -27.43
C VAL A 62 -4.73 11.61 -28.15
N THR A 63 -5.58 10.65 -27.81
CA THR A 63 -5.62 9.32 -28.42
C THR A 63 -6.08 9.39 -29.88
N ALA A 64 -7.11 10.19 -30.18
CA ALA A 64 -7.57 10.44 -31.54
C ALA A 64 -6.48 11.14 -32.38
N GLY A 65 -5.70 12.04 -31.78
CA GLY A 65 -4.55 12.66 -32.44
C GLY A 65 -3.47 11.66 -32.86
N LEU A 66 -3.18 10.64 -32.03
CA LEU A 66 -2.27 9.55 -32.42
C LEU A 66 -2.82 8.77 -33.64
N ARG A 67 -4.11 8.43 -33.63
CA ARG A 67 -4.76 7.75 -34.76
C ARG A 67 -4.71 8.57 -36.05
N ALA A 68 -5.01 9.86 -35.96
CA ALA A 68 -4.97 10.78 -37.09
C ALA A 68 -3.56 10.90 -37.72
N LEU A 69 -2.51 10.66 -36.93
CA LEU A 69 -1.12 10.63 -37.40
C LEU A 69 -0.66 9.24 -37.89
N GLY A 70 -1.54 8.23 -37.89
CA GLY A 70 -1.25 6.86 -38.33
C GLY A 70 -0.66 5.94 -37.26
N PHE A 71 -0.65 6.36 -35.98
CA PHE A 71 -0.07 5.60 -34.86
C PHE A 71 -1.12 4.77 -34.11
N GLU A 72 -1.79 3.86 -34.80
CA GLU A 72 -2.90 3.06 -34.25
C GLU A 72 -2.48 2.16 -33.07
N GLU A 73 -1.32 1.52 -33.17
CA GLU A 73 -0.80 0.66 -32.11
C GLU A 73 -0.55 1.46 -30.82
N GLN A 74 0.10 2.62 -30.95
CA GLN A 74 0.41 3.50 -29.81
C GLN A 74 -0.86 4.14 -29.24
N ALA A 75 -1.87 4.41 -30.07
CA ALA A 75 -3.17 4.84 -29.61
C ALA A 75 -3.84 3.74 -28.75
N GLY A 76 -3.79 2.47 -29.18
CA GLY A 76 -4.28 1.32 -28.41
C GLY A 76 -3.47 1.05 -27.13
N ALA A 77 -2.19 1.40 -27.12
CA ALA A 77 -1.29 1.25 -25.98
C ALA A 77 -1.30 2.47 -25.02
N SER A 78 -2.07 3.51 -25.32
CA SER A 78 -2.22 4.71 -24.49
C SER A 78 -3.43 4.56 -23.56
N VAL A 79 -3.18 4.21 -22.30
CA VAL A 79 -4.22 3.96 -21.30
C VAL A 79 -4.45 5.21 -20.46
N HIS A 80 -5.69 5.71 -20.44
CA HIS A 80 -6.14 6.65 -19.42
C HIS A 80 -6.45 5.86 -18.15
N PHE A 81 -5.51 5.87 -17.21
CA PHE A 81 -5.69 5.30 -15.88
C PHE A 81 -6.43 6.33 -15.02
N SER A 82 -7.74 6.43 -15.27
CA SER A 82 -8.57 7.44 -14.61
C SER A 82 -8.79 7.13 -13.14
N TYR A 83 -8.92 8.19 -12.33
CA TYR A 83 -9.35 8.12 -10.93
C TYR A 83 -10.33 9.26 -10.62
N GLU A 84 -11.24 9.04 -9.68
CA GLU A 84 -12.17 10.04 -9.16
C GLU A 84 -11.53 10.92 -8.09
N MET A 85 -12.12 12.09 -7.86
CA MET A 85 -11.53 13.08 -6.96
C MET A 85 -11.37 12.56 -5.51
N VAL A 86 -10.36 13.12 -4.84
CA VAL A 86 -10.21 13.02 -3.38
C VAL A 86 -10.80 14.29 -2.74
N ALA A 87 -11.70 14.06 -1.81
CA ALA A 87 -12.34 15.05 -0.95
C ALA A 87 -11.96 14.76 0.51
N LEU A 88 -12.32 15.66 1.41
CA LEU A 88 -12.11 15.47 2.86
C LEU A 88 -13.45 15.23 3.55
N SER A 89 -13.46 14.43 4.61
CA SER A 89 -14.62 14.36 5.49
C SER A 89 -14.81 15.72 6.21
N PRO A 90 -16.05 16.10 6.60
CA PRO A 90 -16.27 17.32 7.38
C PRO A 90 -15.46 17.34 8.67
N ARG A 91 -15.31 16.19 9.33
CA ARG A 91 -14.45 16.01 10.51
C ARG A 91 -13.00 16.40 10.20
N THR A 92 -12.44 15.86 9.13
CA THR A 92 -11.05 16.15 8.71
C THR A 92 -10.85 17.63 8.39
N CYS A 93 -11.82 18.27 7.73
CA CYS A 93 -11.76 19.71 7.51
C CYS A 93 -11.65 20.48 8.84
N LEU A 94 -12.51 20.18 9.81
CA LEU A 94 -12.48 20.84 11.12
C LEU A 94 -11.15 20.60 11.86
N GLU A 95 -10.61 19.37 11.79
CA GLU A 95 -9.31 19.02 12.39
C GLU A 95 -8.13 19.74 11.71
N MET A 96 -8.27 20.07 10.43
CA MET A 96 -7.32 20.91 9.67
C MET A 96 -7.57 22.41 9.87
N GLY A 97 -8.48 22.81 10.77
CA GLY A 97 -8.77 24.22 11.04
C GLY A 97 -9.59 24.92 9.94
N ILE A 98 -10.26 24.15 9.09
CA ILE A 98 -11.13 24.67 8.02
C ILE A 98 -12.52 24.94 8.59
N GLU A 99 -12.96 26.20 8.55
CA GLU A 99 -14.32 26.57 8.91
C GLU A 99 -15.33 26.03 7.90
N LEU A 100 -16.37 25.36 8.40
CA LEU A 100 -17.45 24.80 7.60
C LEU A 100 -18.79 25.45 7.98
N SER A 101 -19.63 25.69 6.97
CA SER A 101 -21.03 26.07 7.16
C SER A 101 -21.83 24.91 7.78
N GLU A 102 -22.98 25.21 8.39
CA GLU A 102 -23.86 24.18 8.96
C GLU A 102 -24.37 23.19 7.90
N ASP A 103 -24.54 23.64 6.66
CA ASP A 103 -24.90 22.76 5.55
C ASP A 103 -23.72 21.87 5.15
N ASP A 104 -22.50 22.41 5.09
CA ASP A 104 -21.30 21.64 4.76
C ASP A 104 -20.99 20.56 5.81
N LYS A 105 -21.22 20.83 7.09
CA LYS A 105 -21.06 19.83 8.17
C LYS A 105 -21.95 18.59 7.99
N ARG A 106 -23.05 18.70 7.23
CA ARG A 106 -23.99 17.59 6.97
C ARG A 106 -23.69 16.84 5.69
N ARG A 107 -22.75 17.33 4.86
CA ARG A 107 -22.38 16.67 3.60
C ARG A 107 -21.54 15.43 3.88
N PRO A 108 -21.59 14.42 3.00
CA PRO A 108 -20.74 13.23 3.14
C PRO A 108 -19.25 13.55 2.98
N TYR A 109 -18.93 14.59 2.21
CA TYR A 109 -17.57 15.06 1.98
C TYR A 109 -17.56 16.52 1.53
N ILE A 110 -16.40 17.16 1.69
CA ILE A 110 -16.08 18.51 1.26
C ILE A 110 -15.01 18.45 0.18
N GLU A 111 -15.33 18.98 -0.99
CA GLU A 111 -14.39 19.07 -2.10
C GLU A 111 -13.30 20.10 -1.80
N VAL A 112 -12.04 19.69 -2.00
CA VAL A 112 -10.89 20.57 -1.88
C VAL A 112 -10.90 21.54 -3.08
N SER A 113 -10.91 22.83 -2.81
CA SER A 113 -10.95 23.88 -3.84
C SER A 113 -9.96 24.99 -3.54
N GLY A 114 -8.83 24.97 -4.24
CA GLY A 114 -7.82 26.03 -4.13
C GLY A 114 -8.37 27.42 -4.45
N ARG A 115 -9.36 27.53 -5.34
CA ARG A 115 -10.01 28.82 -5.68
C ARG A 115 -10.89 29.37 -4.56
N LYS A 116 -11.43 28.51 -3.70
CA LYS A 116 -12.24 28.91 -2.53
C LYS A 116 -11.40 29.03 -1.25
N GLY A 117 -10.08 28.86 -1.34
CA GLY A 117 -9.19 28.81 -0.17
C GLY A 117 -9.29 27.51 0.64
N LEU A 118 -10.10 26.54 0.20
CA LEU A 118 -10.30 25.23 0.81
C LEU A 118 -9.25 24.25 0.27
N GLY A 119 -7.98 24.60 0.39
CA GLY A 119 -6.85 23.78 -0.06
C GLY A 119 -6.04 23.27 1.13
N VAL A 120 -5.81 21.96 1.21
CA VAL A 120 -4.90 21.37 2.19
C VAL A 120 -3.62 20.96 1.47
N LYS A 121 -2.46 21.38 1.98
CA LYS A 121 -1.18 20.91 1.43
C LYS A 121 -0.97 19.46 1.85
N ALA A 122 -0.36 18.68 0.97
CA ALA A 122 -0.02 17.29 1.28
C ALA A 122 0.89 17.21 2.51
N ASP A 123 1.87 18.11 2.63
CA ASP A 123 2.78 18.18 3.78
C ASP A 123 2.00 18.40 5.08
N ASP A 124 1.15 19.44 5.14
CA ASP A 124 0.34 19.74 6.34
C ASP A 124 -0.57 18.55 6.74
N LEU A 125 -1.13 17.83 5.75
CA LEU A 125 -1.97 16.66 5.97
C LEU A 125 -1.16 15.48 6.54
N ILE A 126 0.01 15.23 5.97
CA ILE A 126 0.91 14.15 6.41
C ILE A 126 1.45 14.46 7.80
N ASP A 127 1.90 15.69 8.06
CA ASP A 127 2.37 16.13 9.38
C ASP A 127 1.29 15.90 10.44
N LYS A 128 0.03 16.26 10.12
CA LYS A 128 -1.09 16.04 11.04
C LYS A 128 -1.37 14.56 11.32
N LEU A 129 -1.28 13.70 10.29
CA LEU A 129 -1.38 12.25 10.48
C LEU A 129 -0.26 11.71 11.36
N ILE A 130 0.97 12.17 11.14
CA ILE A 130 2.15 11.75 11.91
C ILE A 130 1.99 12.16 13.38
N ASP A 131 1.59 13.40 13.65
CA ASP A 131 1.37 13.88 15.03
C ASP A 131 0.27 13.08 15.75
N THR A 132 -0.79 12.72 15.02
CA THR A 132 -1.90 11.93 15.56
C THR A 132 -1.47 10.49 15.83
N ALA A 133 -0.76 9.86 14.89
CA ALA A 133 -0.17 8.53 15.08
C ALA A 133 0.88 8.51 16.20
N LEU A 134 1.66 9.59 16.34
CA LEU A 134 2.67 9.73 17.38
C LEU A 134 2.02 9.70 18.76
N THR A 135 0.96 10.47 18.98
CA THR A 135 0.22 10.48 20.25
C THR A 135 -0.18 9.06 20.67
N GLU A 136 -0.75 8.28 19.74
CA GLU A 136 -1.14 6.89 20.01
C GLU A 136 0.07 5.97 20.30
N VAL A 137 1.20 6.16 19.59
CA VAL A 137 2.42 5.40 19.82
C VAL A 137 3.05 5.73 21.17
N GLU A 138 3.03 7.00 21.58
CA GLU A 138 3.53 7.44 22.89
C GLU A 138 2.72 6.84 24.04
N ASP A 139 1.40 6.74 23.88
CA ASP A 139 0.52 6.14 24.89
C ASP A 139 0.73 4.62 25.03
N ARG A 140 0.97 3.93 23.91
CA ARG A 140 1.15 2.46 23.90
C ARG A 140 2.57 2.01 24.25
N HIS A 141 3.58 2.80 23.92
CA HIS A 141 5.00 2.45 24.06
C HIS A 141 5.79 3.61 24.72
N PRO A 142 5.44 4.00 25.97
CA PRO A 142 6.02 5.18 26.62
C PRO A 142 7.53 5.05 26.89
N ASP A 143 8.03 3.82 27.01
CA ASP A 143 9.42 3.53 27.33
C ASP A 143 10.36 3.59 26.09
N ALA A 144 9.80 3.69 24.87
CA ALA A 144 10.60 3.73 23.65
C ALA A 144 11.27 5.11 23.45
N PRO A 145 12.49 5.16 22.87
CA PRO A 145 13.15 6.42 22.54
C PRO A 145 12.29 7.34 21.66
N GLY A 146 12.34 8.66 21.87
CA GLY A 146 11.49 9.61 21.14
C GLY A 146 11.70 9.60 19.62
N GLU A 147 12.94 9.44 19.16
CA GLU A 147 13.25 9.30 17.73
C GLU A 147 12.65 8.03 17.13
N GLU A 148 12.69 6.92 17.88
CA GLU A 148 12.11 5.65 17.47
C GLU A 148 10.58 5.72 17.39
N ARG A 149 9.94 6.33 18.41
CA ARG A 149 8.50 6.59 18.42
C ARG A 149 8.07 7.42 17.22
N ARG A 150 8.81 8.49 16.89
CA ARG A 150 8.53 9.34 15.72
C ARG A 150 8.63 8.56 14.41
N ARG A 151 9.66 7.73 14.25
CA ARG A 151 9.83 6.89 13.04
C ARG A 151 8.69 5.88 12.88
N VAL A 152 8.27 5.23 13.96
CA VAL A 152 7.12 4.30 13.92
C VAL A 152 5.83 5.05 13.58
N ALA A 153 5.59 6.21 14.20
CA ALA A 153 4.44 7.04 13.89
C ALA A 153 4.38 7.45 12.41
N GLU A 154 5.52 7.82 11.82
CA GLU A 154 5.64 8.13 10.40
C GLU A 154 5.26 6.93 9.52
N GLN A 155 5.78 5.74 9.81
CA GLN A 155 5.44 4.53 9.06
C GLN A 155 3.97 4.16 9.17
N ILE A 156 3.36 4.35 10.34
CA ILE A 156 1.91 4.12 10.57
C ILE A 156 1.09 5.14 9.78
N ALA A 157 1.43 6.43 9.87
CA ALA A 157 0.73 7.52 9.19
C ALA A 157 0.79 7.40 7.66
N VAL A 158 1.98 7.16 7.10
CA VAL A 158 2.16 6.96 5.66
C VAL A 158 1.46 5.66 5.21
N GLY A 159 1.57 4.60 6.00
CA GLY A 159 0.88 3.33 5.73
C GLY A 159 -0.65 3.49 5.71
N ALA A 160 -1.20 4.22 6.68
CA ALA A 160 -2.61 4.58 6.75
C ALA A 160 -3.06 5.37 5.52
N LEU A 161 -2.34 6.45 5.17
CA LEU A 161 -2.67 7.28 4.02
C LEU A 161 -2.66 6.48 2.71
N ARG A 162 -1.58 5.73 2.45
CA ARG A 162 -1.45 4.93 1.23
C ARG A 162 -2.52 3.86 1.13
N TYR A 163 -2.74 3.11 2.20
CA TYR A 163 -3.79 2.09 2.22
C TYR A 163 -5.17 2.71 1.97
N PHE A 164 -5.49 3.82 2.63
CA PHE A 164 -6.77 4.50 2.46
C PHE A 164 -6.99 4.97 1.02
N MET A 165 -5.96 5.50 0.36
CA MET A 165 -6.04 5.88 -1.06
C MET A 165 -6.22 4.67 -1.99
N LEU A 166 -5.65 3.51 -1.63
CA LEU A 166 -5.61 2.33 -2.49
C LEU A 166 -6.79 1.36 -2.30
N LYS A 167 -7.52 1.42 -1.17
CA LYS A 167 -8.63 0.48 -0.88
C LYS A 167 -9.90 0.73 -1.71
N PHE A 168 -10.08 1.94 -2.23
CA PHE A 168 -11.22 2.29 -3.07
C PHE A 168 -10.96 1.97 -4.54
N THR A 169 -12.02 1.62 -5.26
CA THR A 169 -11.93 1.50 -6.73
C THR A 169 -11.71 2.88 -7.35
N ARG A 170 -11.05 2.92 -8.50
CA ARG A 170 -10.67 4.20 -9.12
C ARG A 170 -11.85 5.10 -9.48
N ASN A 171 -13.02 4.52 -9.72
CA ASN A 171 -14.26 5.19 -10.05
C ASN A 171 -15.08 5.66 -8.82
N SER A 172 -14.49 5.65 -7.63
CA SER A 172 -15.14 6.09 -6.39
C SER A 172 -14.55 7.40 -5.88
N VAL A 173 -15.40 8.37 -5.50
CA VAL A 173 -14.95 9.56 -4.77
C VAL A 173 -14.42 9.13 -3.40
N ILE A 174 -13.21 9.55 -3.08
CA ILE A 174 -12.58 9.24 -1.78
C ILE A 174 -12.89 10.39 -0.82
N ALA A 175 -13.67 10.12 0.23
CA ALA A 175 -13.83 11.04 1.35
C ALA A 175 -12.76 10.71 2.40
N PHE A 176 -11.61 11.38 2.33
CA PHE A 176 -10.51 11.10 3.24
C PHE A 176 -10.84 11.51 4.67
N ASP A 177 -10.65 10.59 5.60
CA ASP A 177 -10.92 10.79 7.01
C ASP A 177 -9.75 10.32 7.88
N PHE A 178 -9.19 11.22 8.69
CA PHE A 178 -8.01 10.93 9.52
C PHE A 178 -8.23 9.77 10.49
N HIS A 179 -9.34 9.80 11.22
CA HIS A 179 -9.64 8.81 12.24
C HIS A 179 -9.96 7.45 11.62
N GLU A 180 -10.64 7.41 10.46
CA GLU A 180 -10.84 6.15 9.75
C GLU A 180 -9.50 5.61 9.22
N ALA A 181 -8.64 6.47 8.65
CA ALA A 181 -7.35 6.05 8.12
C ALA A 181 -6.42 5.49 9.20
N LEU A 182 -6.36 6.12 10.38
CA LEU A 182 -5.50 5.73 11.49
C LEU A 182 -6.11 4.66 12.42
N SER A 183 -7.36 4.23 12.17
CA SER A 183 -8.02 3.23 13.01
C SER A 183 -7.27 1.89 12.99
N PHE A 184 -7.12 1.27 14.17
CA PHE A 184 -6.61 -0.09 14.33
C PHE A 184 -7.70 -1.16 14.16
N GLU A 185 -8.92 -0.75 13.84
CA GLU A 185 -10.06 -1.60 13.53
C GLU A 185 -10.58 -1.30 12.13
N GLY A 186 -11.13 -2.33 11.47
CA GLY A 186 -11.67 -2.20 10.11
C GLY A 186 -10.62 -2.26 9.00
N GLU A 187 -11.05 -1.92 7.78
CA GLU A 187 -10.24 -2.02 6.56
C GLU A 187 -9.25 -0.82 6.46
N THR A 188 -8.12 -0.93 7.17
CA THR A 188 -7.10 0.13 7.30
C THR A 188 -5.67 -0.39 7.13
N GLY A 189 -4.74 0.52 6.81
CA GLY A 189 -3.31 0.24 6.74
C GLY A 189 -2.72 -0.22 8.08
N PRO A 190 -2.97 0.51 9.19
CA PRO A 190 -2.51 0.13 10.51
C PRO A 190 -2.98 -1.26 10.95
N TYR A 191 -4.20 -1.68 10.59
CA TYR A 191 -4.69 -3.04 10.88
C TYR A 191 -3.80 -4.11 10.24
N VAL A 192 -3.43 -3.93 8.96
CA VAL A 192 -2.60 -4.87 8.21
C VAL A 192 -1.14 -4.86 8.72
N GLN A 193 -0.59 -3.67 9.00
CA GLN A 193 0.74 -3.54 9.59
C GLN A 193 0.80 -4.23 10.96
N TYR A 194 -0.25 -4.06 11.78
CA TYR A 194 -0.32 -4.66 13.11
C TYR A 194 -0.39 -6.19 13.06
N ALA A 195 -1.15 -6.77 12.13
CA ALA A 195 -1.15 -8.22 11.89
C ALA A 195 0.26 -8.74 11.55
N THR A 196 1.02 -7.98 10.76
CA THR A 196 2.40 -8.31 10.38
C THR A 196 3.37 -8.22 11.57
N VAL A 197 3.30 -7.15 12.38
CA VAL A 197 4.06 -7.03 13.66
C VAL A 197 3.73 -8.22 14.56
N ARG A 198 2.44 -8.53 14.73
CA ARG A 198 1.97 -9.61 15.58
C ARG A 198 2.53 -10.97 15.16
N ALA A 199 2.54 -11.28 13.86
CA ALA A 199 3.14 -12.51 13.35
C ALA A 199 4.64 -12.60 13.69
N GLY A 200 5.38 -11.49 13.52
CA GLY A 200 6.79 -11.42 13.93
C GLY A 200 7.00 -11.61 15.43
N ASN A 201 6.12 -11.01 16.25
CA ASN A 201 6.16 -11.12 17.70
C ASN A 201 5.91 -12.54 18.19
N ILE A 202 5.06 -13.34 17.54
CA ILE A 202 4.83 -14.74 17.89
C ILE A 202 6.13 -15.55 17.72
N LEU A 203 6.80 -15.38 16.58
CA LEU A 203 8.06 -16.06 16.27
C LEU A 203 9.15 -15.65 17.27
N ARG A 204 9.28 -14.35 17.55
CA ARG A 204 10.22 -13.82 18.54
C ARG A 204 9.95 -14.38 19.94
N LYS A 205 8.70 -14.33 20.42
CA LYS A 205 8.31 -14.87 21.74
C LYS A 205 8.56 -16.37 21.88
N PHE A 206 8.45 -17.14 20.80
CA PHE A 206 8.78 -18.56 20.82
C PHE A 206 10.28 -18.77 21.10
N VAL A 207 11.14 -17.98 20.45
CA VAL A 207 12.59 -18.01 20.66
C VAL A 207 12.97 -17.51 22.06
N ASP A 208 12.37 -16.42 22.52
CA ASP A 208 12.63 -15.86 23.87
C ASP A 208 12.31 -16.84 25.01
N ARG A 209 11.39 -17.80 24.78
CA ARG A 209 11.05 -18.88 25.71
C ARG A 209 11.96 -20.10 25.61
N GLY A 210 13.06 -20.01 24.87
CA GLY A 210 14.02 -21.08 24.66
C GLY A 210 13.66 -22.04 23.51
N GLY A 211 12.64 -21.71 22.71
CA GLY A 211 12.35 -22.44 21.48
C GLY A 211 13.41 -22.19 20.41
N VAL A 212 13.63 -23.17 19.54
CA VAL A 212 14.48 -23.01 18.35
C VAL A 212 13.59 -23.13 17.13
N LEU A 213 13.57 -22.10 16.27
CA LEU A 213 12.85 -22.17 15.01
C LEU A 213 13.46 -23.30 14.16
N PRO A 214 12.70 -24.34 13.83
CA PRO A 214 13.23 -25.48 13.09
C PRO A 214 13.50 -25.08 11.65
N GLU A 215 14.44 -25.79 11.01
CA GLU A 215 14.48 -25.81 9.54
C GLU A 215 13.20 -26.49 9.04
N PHE A 216 12.17 -25.69 8.72
CA PHE A 216 10.83 -26.19 8.44
C PHE A 216 10.81 -27.32 7.41
N ASN A 217 11.60 -27.21 6.34
CA ASN A 217 11.69 -28.22 5.28
C ASN A 217 12.29 -29.57 5.73
N ARG A 218 13.02 -29.60 6.86
CA ARG A 218 13.55 -30.86 7.44
C ARG A 218 12.54 -31.56 8.34
N VAL A 219 11.64 -30.81 8.97
CA VAL A 219 10.68 -31.34 9.94
C VAL A 219 9.32 -31.60 9.29
N LEU A 220 8.84 -30.66 8.47
CA LEU A 220 7.54 -30.72 7.81
C LEU A 220 7.65 -31.54 6.52
N ASN A 221 7.07 -32.73 6.55
CA ASN A 221 6.81 -33.53 5.35
C ASN A 221 5.32 -33.49 4.99
N ARG A 222 4.98 -34.04 3.82
CA ARG A 222 3.61 -34.05 3.29
C ARG A 222 2.61 -34.64 4.29
N ASP A 223 2.95 -35.75 4.95
CA ASP A 223 2.02 -36.43 5.87
C ASP A 223 1.78 -35.63 7.15
N ILE A 224 2.80 -34.95 7.66
CA ILE A 224 2.65 -34.03 8.80
C ILE A 224 1.76 -32.85 8.42
N LEU A 225 2.02 -32.23 7.26
CA LEU A 225 1.21 -31.12 6.77
C LEU A 225 -0.25 -31.55 6.59
N LEU A 226 -0.52 -32.66 5.90
CA LEU A 226 -1.89 -33.15 5.70
C LEU A 226 -2.64 -33.38 7.01
N ARG A 227 -1.98 -33.91 8.05
CA ARG A 227 -2.60 -34.07 9.38
C ARG A 227 -2.80 -32.74 10.10
N CYS A 228 -1.84 -31.83 10.02
CA CYS A 228 -1.93 -30.54 10.70
C CYS A 228 -2.98 -29.62 10.06
N PHE A 229 -3.16 -29.72 8.74
CA PHE A 229 -4.10 -28.93 7.93
C PHE A 229 -5.40 -29.69 7.63
N GLU A 230 -5.73 -30.74 8.39
CA GLU A 230 -7.05 -31.38 8.34
C GLU A 230 -8.15 -30.43 8.86
N SER A 231 -7.80 -29.50 9.75
CA SER A 231 -8.70 -28.40 10.14
C SER A 231 -8.98 -27.50 8.93
N GLU A 232 -10.26 -27.31 8.64
CA GLU A 232 -10.73 -26.48 7.53
C GLU A 232 -10.21 -25.04 7.66
N ASP A 233 -10.17 -24.47 8.87
CA ASP A 233 -9.72 -23.09 9.10
C ASP A 233 -8.23 -22.90 8.76
N LEU A 234 -7.39 -23.86 9.15
CA LEU A 234 -5.95 -23.84 8.84
C LEU A 234 -5.70 -23.96 7.34
N TRP A 235 -6.46 -24.84 6.67
CA TRP A 235 -6.38 -24.99 5.22
C TRP A 235 -6.84 -23.73 4.49
N GLN A 236 -7.93 -23.11 4.93
CA GLN A 236 -8.45 -21.87 4.36
C GLN A 236 -7.43 -20.72 4.49
N LEU A 237 -6.78 -20.58 5.65
CA LEU A 237 -5.71 -19.57 5.83
C LEU A 237 -4.52 -19.83 4.90
N LEU A 238 -4.06 -21.07 4.81
CA LEU A 238 -2.96 -21.44 3.91
C LEU A 238 -3.32 -21.14 2.44
N LEU A 239 -4.52 -21.52 2.01
CA LEU A 239 -5.00 -21.27 0.65
C LEU A 239 -5.17 -19.77 0.37
N LEU A 240 -5.58 -18.97 1.35
CA LEU A 240 -5.65 -17.52 1.20
C LEU A 240 -4.25 -16.92 1.07
N ALA A 241 -3.31 -17.32 1.95
CA ALA A 241 -1.93 -16.86 1.91
C ALA A 241 -1.23 -17.21 0.59
N SER A 242 -1.58 -18.33 -0.06
CA SER A 242 -0.98 -18.73 -1.34
C SER A 242 -1.53 -17.98 -2.56
N LYS A 243 -2.45 -17.02 -2.39
CA LYS A 243 -3.14 -16.31 -3.48
C LYS A 243 -2.65 -14.88 -3.72
N SER A 244 -1.49 -14.50 -3.16
CA SER A 244 -0.89 -13.17 -3.34
C SER A 244 -0.67 -12.82 -4.81
N ASP A 245 -0.03 -13.70 -5.58
CA ASP A 245 0.20 -13.51 -7.01
C ASP A 245 -1.11 -13.31 -7.78
N SER A 246 -2.14 -14.10 -7.45
CA SER A 246 -3.46 -13.97 -8.07
C SER A 246 -4.14 -12.64 -7.72
N ALA A 247 -3.92 -12.09 -6.53
CA ALA A 247 -4.42 -10.77 -6.16
C ALA A 247 -3.74 -9.65 -6.97
N VAL A 248 -2.42 -9.75 -7.16
CA VAL A 248 -1.64 -8.82 -7.99
C VAL A 248 -2.05 -8.92 -9.46
N GLU A 249 -2.16 -10.13 -10.00
CA GLU A 249 -2.58 -10.35 -11.39
C GLU A 249 -3.98 -9.80 -11.66
N ARG A 250 -4.91 -9.97 -10.71
CA ARG A 250 -6.24 -9.36 -10.80
C ARG A 250 -6.14 -7.83 -10.86
N ALA A 251 -5.34 -7.20 -10.01
CA ALA A 251 -5.14 -5.75 -10.02
C ALA A 251 -4.53 -5.24 -11.33
N ILE A 252 -3.55 -5.95 -11.90
CA ILE A 252 -2.93 -5.60 -13.18
C ILE A 252 -3.96 -5.72 -14.32
N THR A 253 -4.71 -6.82 -14.35
CA THR A 253 -5.64 -7.12 -15.44
C THR A 253 -6.84 -6.17 -15.45
N SER A 254 -7.40 -5.86 -14.27
CA SER A 254 -8.52 -4.91 -14.16
C SER A 254 -8.09 -3.45 -14.08
N GLY A 255 -6.81 -3.19 -13.80
CA GLY A 255 -6.32 -1.86 -13.47
C GLY A 255 -6.80 -1.35 -12.12
N GLU A 256 -7.19 -2.21 -11.18
CA GLU A 256 -7.73 -1.81 -9.87
C GLU A 256 -6.79 -2.22 -8.72
N PRO A 257 -5.97 -1.29 -8.19
CA PRO A 257 -5.10 -1.54 -7.03
C PRO A 257 -5.85 -1.99 -5.77
N ALA A 258 -7.14 -1.64 -5.65
CA ALA A 258 -8.02 -2.05 -4.56
C ALA A 258 -8.10 -3.56 -4.36
N HIS A 259 -7.87 -4.37 -5.41
CA HIS A 259 -7.80 -5.82 -5.25
C HIS A 259 -6.65 -6.26 -4.34
N VAL A 260 -5.50 -5.58 -4.40
CA VAL A 260 -4.34 -5.86 -3.55
C VAL A 260 -4.60 -5.41 -2.12
N ALA A 261 -5.13 -4.20 -1.92
CA ALA A 261 -5.46 -3.67 -0.60
C ALA A 261 -6.49 -4.55 0.15
N ARG A 262 -7.55 -4.98 -0.55
CA ARG A 262 -8.57 -5.89 0.00
C ARG A 262 -8.00 -7.26 0.34
N TYR A 263 -7.13 -7.81 -0.52
CA TYR A 263 -6.45 -9.07 -0.24
C TYR A 263 -5.59 -8.98 1.02
N ALA A 264 -4.82 -7.90 1.17
CA ALA A 264 -3.98 -7.65 2.34
C ALA A 264 -4.82 -7.65 3.63
N PHE A 265 -5.97 -6.96 3.61
CA PHE A 265 -6.89 -6.92 4.74
C PHE A 265 -7.54 -8.27 5.04
N GLN A 266 -8.02 -8.98 4.02
CA GLN A 266 -8.59 -10.32 4.18
C GLN A 266 -7.58 -11.30 4.80
N LEU A 267 -6.32 -11.27 4.34
CA LEU A 267 -5.27 -12.11 4.89
C LEU A 267 -4.93 -11.72 6.34
N ALA A 268 -4.84 -10.43 6.64
CA ALA A 268 -4.62 -9.94 8.00
C ALA A 268 -5.76 -10.35 8.95
N GLN A 269 -7.01 -10.26 8.50
CA GLN A 269 -8.18 -10.67 9.27
C GLN A 269 -8.18 -12.18 9.53
N ALA A 270 -7.95 -12.99 8.50
CA ALA A 270 -7.84 -14.45 8.64
C ALA A 270 -6.71 -14.85 9.59
N PHE A 271 -5.56 -14.16 9.51
CA PHE A 271 -4.44 -14.39 10.43
C PHE A 271 -4.78 -14.04 11.88
N ASN A 272 -5.48 -12.92 12.10
CA ASN A 272 -5.89 -12.52 13.43
C ASN A 272 -6.86 -13.56 14.05
N ASN A 273 -7.81 -14.07 13.28
CA ASN A 273 -8.70 -15.16 13.72
C ASN A 273 -7.89 -16.42 14.07
N PHE A 274 -6.95 -16.82 13.21
CA PHE A 274 -6.04 -17.93 13.47
C PHE A 274 -5.27 -17.75 14.79
N TYR A 275 -4.74 -16.55 15.06
CA TYR A 275 -4.02 -16.27 16.29
C TYR A 275 -4.91 -16.41 17.53
N HIS A 276 -6.19 -16.01 17.43
CA HIS A 276 -7.14 -16.14 18.53
C HIS A 276 -7.53 -17.60 18.81
N GLU A 277 -7.64 -18.43 17.78
CA GLU A 277 -8.09 -19.82 17.89
C GLU A 277 -6.96 -20.80 18.23
N TYR A 278 -5.74 -20.58 17.71
CA TYR A 278 -4.65 -21.55 17.79
C TYR A 278 -3.52 -21.05 18.70
N PRO A 279 -3.31 -21.67 19.88
CA PRO A 279 -2.27 -21.26 20.82
C PRO A 279 -0.89 -21.76 20.38
N VAL A 280 -0.28 -21.08 19.39
CA VAL A 280 0.94 -21.50 18.69
C VAL A 280 2.08 -21.87 19.63
N ILE A 281 2.42 -20.99 20.59
CA ILE A 281 3.61 -21.17 21.44
C ILE A 281 3.43 -22.32 22.44
N THR A 282 2.22 -22.49 22.97
CA THR A 282 1.92 -23.48 24.02
C THR A 282 1.36 -24.79 23.48
N GLU A 283 1.35 -24.97 22.15
CA GLU A 283 1.00 -26.23 21.51
C GLU A 283 1.96 -27.35 21.97
N GLN A 284 1.38 -28.45 22.42
CA GLN A 284 2.08 -29.57 23.05
C GLN A 284 2.63 -30.54 21.99
N ASN A 285 1.91 -30.71 20.88
CA ASN A 285 2.38 -31.56 19.79
C ASN A 285 3.44 -30.82 18.97
N GLU A 286 4.68 -31.31 19.00
CA GLU A 286 5.82 -30.64 18.35
C GLU A 286 5.66 -30.47 16.84
N ASN A 287 5.10 -31.47 16.16
CA ASN A 287 4.85 -31.41 14.72
C ASN A 287 3.79 -30.36 14.39
N ARG A 288 2.70 -30.31 15.18
CA ARG A 288 1.64 -29.31 15.02
C ARG A 288 2.16 -27.91 15.33
N ARG A 289 2.89 -27.73 16.43
CA ARG A 289 3.54 -26.46 16.78
C ARG A 289 4.45 -25.97 15.65
N THR A 290 5.26 -26.87 15.10
CA THR A 290 6.14 -26.55 13.96
C THR A 290 5.33 -26.11 12.74
N ALA A 291 4.23 -26.78 12.42
CA ALA A 291 3.35 -26.40 11.31
C ALA A 291 2.69 -25.03 11.54
N LEU A 292 2.25 -24.72 12.76
CA LEU A 292 1.66 -23.42 13.11
C LEU A 292 2.69 -22.28 13.05
N LEU A 293 3.93 -22.51 13.50
CA LEU A 293 5.04 -21.57 13.38
C LEU A 293 5.39 -21.30 11.92
N TRP A 294 5.46 -22.36 11.10
CA TRP A 294 5.67 -22.24 9.66
C TRP A 294 4.56 -21.42 8.98
N LEU A 295 3.29 -21.72 9.29
CA LEU A 295 2.16 -20.97 8.74
C LEU A 295 2.21 -19.50 9.15
N THR A 296 2.58 -19.21 10.39
CA THR A 296 2.77 -17.85 10.91
C THR A 296 3.85 -17.11 10.12
N GLU A 297 5.00 -17.74 9.87
CA GLU A 297 6.07 -17.15 9.07
C GLU A 297 5.65 -16.96 7.61
N TYR A 298 4.99 -17.96 7.02
CA TYR A 298 4.51 -17.89 5.64
C TYR A 298 3.53 -16.73 5.45
N VAL A 299 2.51 -16.62 6.30
CA VAL A 299 1.54 -15.52 6.26
C VAL A 299 2.22 -14.16 6.45
N ARG A 300 3.15 -14.05 7.40
CA ARG A 300 3.94 -12.82 7.60
C ARG A 300 4.67 -12.41 6.33
N ASN A 301 5.34 -13.35 5.66
CA ASN A 301 6.09 -13.06 4.44
C ASN A 301 5.17 -12.64 3.29
N GLN A 302 3.99 -13.25 3.17
CA GLN A 302 2.98 -12.84 2.18
C GLN A 302 2.44 -11.44 2.45
N LEU A 303 2.16 -11.11 3.73
CA LEU A 303 1.74 -9.75 4.10
C LEU A 303 2.84 -8.72 3.82
N LEU A 304 4.10 -9.01 4.15
CA LEU A 304 5.24 -8.13 3.84
C LEU A 304 5.38 -7.87 2.35
N ALA A 305 5.30 -8.92 1.52
CA ALA A 305 5.37 -8.79 0.07
C ALA A 305 4.22 -7.94 -0.50
N ILE A 306 3.00 -8.10 0.03
CA ILE A 306 1.84 -7.31 -0.42
C ILE A 306 1.89 -5.88 0.09
N LEU A 307 2.37 -5.63 1.31
CA LEU A 307 2.59 -4.27 1.81
C LEU A 307 3.64 -3.54 0.96
N ASP A 308 4.70 -4.24 0.54
CA ASP A 308 5.72 -3.71 -0.39
C ASP A 308 5.11 -3.32 -1.74
N VAL A 309 4.25 -4.17 -2.32
CA VAL A 309 3.49 -3.84 -3.56
C VAL A 309 2.63 -2.58 -3.38
N LEU A 310 2.03 -2.38 -2.19
CA LEU A 310 1.27 -1.18 -1.85
C LEU A 310 2.17 0.03 -1.52
N GLY A 311 3.49 -0.16 -1.41
CA GLY A 311 4.48 0.81 -0.95
C GLY A 311 4.27 1.23 0.50
N ILE A 312 3.78 0.31 1.33
CA ILE A 312 3.54 0.53 2.76
C ILE A 312 4.70 -0.10 3.53
N GLU A 313 5.45 0.71 4.27
CA GLU A 313 6.50 0.21 5.14
C GLU A 313 5.94 -0.52 6.36
N GLN A 314 6.71 -1.48 6.86
CA GLN A 314 6.36 -2.21 8.07
C GLN A 314 7.11 -1.63 9.28
N PRO A 315 6.41 -1.10 10.31
CA PRO A 315 7.04 -0.70 11.55
C PRO A 315 7.56 -1.91 12.33
N TYR A 316 8.63 -1.69 13.11
CA TYR A 316 9.27 -2.73 13.94
C TYR A 316 8.39 -3.15 15.13
N TYR A 317 7.57 -2.24 15.65
CA TYR A 317 6.55 -2.48 16.66
C TYR A 317 5.31 -1.62 16.38
N MET A 318 4.16 -2.03 16.95
CA MET A 318 2.89 -1.30 16.96
C MET A 318 2.15 -1.63 18.26
#